data_AF-A0A2W7I5X3-F1
#
_entry.id   AF-A0A2W7I5X3-F1
#
_cell.length_a   1.000
_cell.length_b   1.000
_cell.length_c   1.000
_cell.angle_alpha   90.00
_cell.angle_beta   90.00
_cell.angle_gamma   90.00
#
_symmetry.space_group_name_H-M   'P 1'
#
loop_
_entity.id
_entity.type
_entity.pdbx_description
1 polymer ?
#
loop_
_entity_poly.entity_id
_entity_poly.type
_entity_poly.pdbx_seq_one_letter_code
_entity_poly.pdbx_strand_id
1 'polypeptide(L)'
;MVFKNANYNELEFDITPVRIVRKGAVSSDQSAIEMDKGFGDPSKPITDDLKNLETYLNSLSLNQTLLKANIDTVYDIEIDEAQWIADGLIFSSTKIFKDVEILDKLFEEFQKQHPSAAKNSGLISFLSPLRRDGAGGQGDLYDIDAKSFVIYNTNLSSKDSFAHEIGHVLGLKHSFHKYSQTRLNQYNLFVKQVDNRINYMFDNKYPENEITELWKDYKKDYADARGSLKTYYHYFKTKDVFKQATTENMMDYSNEKDAQKNIIQTNNNSRISFWKYQWDIMQ
;
A
#
# COMPACT_ATOMS: atom_id res chain seq x y z
N MET A 1 -3.23 3.31 -31.06
CA MET A 1 -4.64 3.77 -30.96
C MET A 1 -4.99 3.75 -29.49
N VAL A 2 -5.14 4.93 -28.85
CA VAL A 2 -5.49 5.03 -27.43
C VAL A 2 -7.02 5.12 -27.38
N PHE A 3 -7.68 4.06 -26.91
CA PHE A 3 -9.11 4.10 -26.62
C PHE A 3 -9.31 5.05 -25.44
N LYS A 4 -9.81 6.26 -25.68
CA LYS A 4 -10.23 7.16 -24.61
C LYS A 4 -11.65 6.80 -24.21
N ASN A 5 -11.83 6.39 -22.95
CA ASN A 5 -13.14 6.22 -22.34
C ASN A 5 -13.88 7.57 -22.37
N ALA A 6 -15.17 7.56 -22.73
CA ALA A 6 -16.01 8.76 -22.76
C ALA A 6 -16.15 9.42 -21.37
N ASN A 7 -15.92 8.65 -20.30
CA ASN A 7 -15.97 9.10 -18.91
C ASN A 7 -14.59 9.24 -18.26
N TYR A 8 -13.51 9.45 -19.04
CA TYR A 8 -12.15 9.45 -18.48
C TYR A 8 -11.93 10.44 -17.32
N ASN A 9 -12.67 11.57 -17.31
CA ASN A 9 -12.66 12.55 -16.23
C ASN A 9 -13.15 11.99 -14.89
N GLU A 10 -14.02 10.96 -14.90
CA GLU A 10 -14.56 10.32 -13.69
C GLU A 10 -13.60 9.26 -13.11
N LEU A 11 -12.50 8.97 -13.82
CA LEU A 11 -11.50 7.96 -13.47
C LEU A 11 -10.11 8.58 -13.23
N GLU A 12 -10.07 9.90 -13.05
CA GLU A 12 -8.88 10.63 -12.65
C GLU A 12 -8.80 10.71 -11.12
N PHE A 13 -7.59 10.56 -10.59
CA PHE A 13 -7.33 10.79 -9.17
C PHE A 13 -5.95 11.42 -8.98
N ASP A 14 -5.83 12.20 -7.90
CA ASP A 14 -4.58 12.85 -7.54
C ASP A 14 -3.76 11.96 -6.62
N ILE A 15 -2.43 12.00 -6.77
CA ILE A 15 -1.48 11.43 -5.84
C ILE A 15 -0.71 12.59 -5.22
N THR A 16 -0.85 12.77 -3.91
CA THR A 16 -0.09 13.75 -3.12
C THR A 16 1.20 13.10 -2.61
N PRO A 17 2.38 13.48 -3.10
CA PRO A 17 3.65 12.95 -2.61
C PRO A 17 4.02 13.63 -1.28
N VAL A 18 4.47 12.84 -0.31
CA VAL A 18 4.86 13.34 1.02
C VAL A 18 6.25 12.81 1.36
N ARG A 19 7.25 13.68 1.39
CA ARG A 19 8.60 13.34 1.84
C ARG A 19 8.60 13.20 3.36
N ILE A 20 9.10 12.08 3.85
CA ILE A 20 9.34 11.87 5.28
C ILE A 20 10.73 12.42 5.58
N VAL A 21 10.83 13.40 6.47
CA VAL A 21 12.11 13.97 6.89
C VAL A 21 12.25 13.89 8.40
N ARG A 22 13.44 13.58 8.91
CA ARG A 22 13.69 13.53 10.35
C ARG A 22 14.13 14.89 10.84
N LYS A 23 13.65 15.26 12.03
CA LYS A 23 14.07 16.48 12.73
C LYS A 23 15.60 16.53 12.86
N GLY A 24 16.19 17.63 12.38
CA GLY A 24 17.64 17.82 12.36
C GLY A 24 18.39 17.09 11.22
N ALA A 25 17.71 16.36 10.35
CA ALA A 25 18.28 15.65 9.20
C ALA A 25 17.55 15.96 7.87
N VAL A 26 16.77 17.05 7.83
CA VAL A 26 15.86 17.39 6.71
C VAL A 26 16.56 17.36 5.35
N SER A 27 17.66 18.11 5.19
CA SER A 27 18.37 18.16 3.92
C SER A 27 18.95 16.81 3.51
N SER A 28 19.50 16.05 4.44
CA SER A 28 20.04 14.72 4.13
C SER A 28 18.95 13.72 3.75
N ASP A 29 17.77 13.81 4.36
CA ASP A 29 16.65 12.94 4.06
C ASP A 29 16.01 13.29 2.71
N GLN A 30 15.86 14.59 2.40
CA GLN A 30 15.47 15.05 1.07
C GLN A 30 16.45 14.55 0.00
N SER A 31 17.76 14.70 0.22
CA SER A 31 18.78 14.16 -0.71
C SER A 31 18.74 12.63 -0.82
N ALA A 32 18.46 11.91 0.27
CA ALA A 32 18.32 10.45 0.20
C ALA A 32 17.12 10.02 -0.67
N ILE A 33 16.04 10.81 -0.65
CA ILE A 33 14.85 10.59 -1.48
C ILE A 33 15.08 10.99 -2.95
N GLU A 34 15.84 12.08 -3.18
CA GLU A 34 15.96 12.74 -4.49
C GLU A 34 17.25 12.46 -5.26
N MET A 35 18.32 11.98 -4.62
CA MET A 35 19.66 11.99 -5.23
C MET A 35 20.38 10.65 -5.15
N ASP A 36 20.36 9.99 -3.99
CA ASP A 36 21.25 8.84 -3.75
C ASP A 36 20.62 7.47 -4.08
N LYS A 37 19.28 7.33 -3.96
CA LYS A 37 18.58 6.02 -4.14
C LYS A 37 17.14 6.09 -4.67
N GLY A 38 16.60 7.28 -4.95
CA GLY A 38 15.22 7.47 -5.35
C GLY A 38 15.01 7.99 -6.78
N PHE A 39 14.30 9.10 -6.91
CA PHE A 39 13.99 9.78 -8.17
C PHE A 39 15.30 10.34 -8.76
N GLY A 40 15.84 9.64 -9.76
CA GLY A 40 17.29 9.52 -9.97
C GLY A 40 17.95 10.53 -10.91
N ASP A 41 17.71 11.83 -10.77
CA ASP A 41 18.59 12.83 -11.39
C ASP A 41 18.92 13.96 -10.41
N PRO A 42 20.11 13.95 -9.77
CA PRO A 42 20.51 14.99 -8.82
C PRO A 42 20.66 16.39 -9.45
N SER A 43 20.59 16.49 -10.78
CA SER A 43 20.59 17.74 -11.52
C SER A 43 19.20 18.27 -11.86
N LYS A 44 18.14 17.51 -11.54
CA LYS A 44 16.75 17.89 -11.78
C LYS A 44 15.95 17.98 -10.47
N PRO A 45 14.94 18.85 -10.42
CA PRO A 45 14.03 18.88 -9.29
C PRO A 45 13.20 17.60 -9.23
N ILE A 46 12.83 17.15 -8.03
CA ILE A 46 11.93 16.01 -7.80
C ILE A 46 10.63 16.07 -8.63
N THR A 47 10.16 17.27 -8.98
CA THR A 47 8.98 17.47 -9.83
C THR A 47 9.11 16.82 -11.21
N ASP A 48 10.31 16.82 -11.80
CA ASP A 48 10.54 16.21 -13.12
C ASP A 48 10.44 14.68 -13.04
N ASP A 49 10.96 14.11 -11.97
CA ASP A 49 10.92 12.68 -11.75
C ASP A 49 9.55 12.18 -11.34
N LEU A 50 8.82 12.97 -10.55
CA LEU A 50 7.41 12.75 -10.30
C LEU A 50 6.60 12.84 -11.59
N LYS A 51 6.96 13.73 -12.52
CA LYS A 51 6.33 13.77 -13.85
C LYS A 51 6.67 12.54 -14.70
N ASN A 52 7.88 12.02 -14.57
CA ASN A 52 8.28 10.75 -15.18
C ASN A 52 7.50 9.57 -14.59
N LEU A 53 7.24 9.58 -13.28
CA LEU A 53 6.37 8.60 -12.61
C LEU A 53 4.93 8.72 -13.12
N GLU A 54 4.37 9.92 -13.17
CA GLU A 54 3.02 10.17 -13.70
C GLU A 54 2.88 9.62 -15.13
N THR A 55 3.86 9.92 -15.98
CA THR A 55 3.90 9.45 -17.36
C THR A 55 3.94 7.93 -17.41
N TYR A 56 4.78 7.29 -16.60
CA TYR A 56 4.84 5.84 -16.50
C TYR A 56 3.50 5.24 -16.05
N LEU A 57 2.90 5.76 -14.97
CA LEU A 57 1.62 5.29 -14.45
C LEU A 57 0.54 5.36 -15.52
N ASN A 58 0.44 6.49 -16.22
CA ASN A 58 -0.61 6.77 -17.20
C ASN A 58 -0.37 6.18 -18.59
N SER A 59 0.80 5.60 -18.89
CA SER A 59 1.09 5.05 -20.22
C SER A 59 1.46 3.57 -20.21
N LEU A 60 1.95 3.05 -19.08
CA LEU A 60 2.48 1.70 -18.98
C LEU A 60 1.83 0.86 -17.87
N SER A 61 1.03 1.45 -16.98
CA SER A 61 0.43 0.75 -15.83
C SER A 61 -1.08 0.95 -15.71
N LEU A 62 -1.54 2.10 -15.20
CA LEU A 62 -2.94 2.41 -14.90
C LEU A 62 -3.80 2.61 -16.15
N ASN A 63 -3.20 2.90 -17.30
CA ASN A 63 -3.94 3.02 -18.56
C ASN A 63 -4.66 1.72 -18.97
N GLN A 64 -4.14 0.57 -18.55
CA GLN A 64 -4.78 -0.73 -18.79
C GLN A 64 -6.10 -0.89 -18.02
N THR A 65 -6.27 -0.06 -17.00
CA THR A 65 -7.37 -0.09 -16.03
C THR A 65 -8.30 1.10 -16.22
N LEU A 66 -8.07 1.90 -17.27
CA LEU A 66 -8.76 3.16 -17.58
C LEU A 66 -8.67 4.22 -16.48
N LEU A 67 -7.73 4.05 -15.53
CA LEU A 67 -7.45 5.04 -14.49
C LEU A 67 -6.36 6.00 -14.96
N LYS A 68 -6.42 7.23 -14.47
CA LYS A 68 -5.39 8.24 -14.71
C LYS A 68 -5.00 8.91 -13.40
N ALA A 69 -3.71 8.86 -13.09
CA ALA A 69 -3.14 9.55 -11.93
C ALA A 69 -2.60 10.92 -12.33
N ASN A 70 -2.82 11.93 -11.50
CA ASN A 70 -2.10 13.20 -11.59
C ASN A 70 -1.23 13.35 -10.35
N ILE A 71 0.03 13.77 -10.50
CA ILE A 71 0.87 14.06 -9.33
C ILE A 71 0.59 15.49 -8.88
N ASP A 72 0.14 15.64 -7.63
CA ASP A 72 -0.13 16.92 -6.99
C ASP A 72 1.14 17.45 -6.28
N THR A 73 0.96 18.55 -5.56
CA THR A 73 1.94 19.26 -4.75
C THR A 73 2.65 18.31 -3.78
N VAL A 74 3.97 18.45 -3.72
CA VAL A 74 4.82 17.72 -2.78
C VAL A 74 4.78 18.39 -1.41
N TYR A 75 4.59 17.60 -0.35
CA TYR A 75 4.65 18.04 1.03
C TYR A 75 5.80 17.35 1.77
N ASP A 76 6.19 17.93 2.91
CA ASP A 76 7.13 17.31 3.85
C ASP A 76 6.44 17.07 5.18
N ILE A 77 6.62 15.89 5.77
CA ILE A 77 6.33 15.69 7.19
C ILE A 77 7.65 15.55 7.96
N GLU A 78 7.78 16.30 9.04
CA GLU A 78 8.91 16.17 9.94
C GLU A 78 8.57 15.19 11.07
N ILE A 79 9.34 14.11 11.20
CA ILE A 79 9.18 13.12 12.27
C ILE A 79 10.26 13.30 13.35
N ASP A 80 9.88 13.07 14.60
CA ASP A 80 10.81 12.98 15.72
C ASP A 80 11.35 11.54 15.84
N GLU A 81 12.55 11.30 15.30
CA GLU A 81 13.16 9.97 15.29
C GLU A 81 13.33 9.40 16.70
N ALA A 82 13.67 10.24 17.70
CA ALA A 82 13.87 9.77 19.06
C ALA A 82 12.57 9.28 19.68
N GLN A 83 11.47 10.01 19.45
CA GLN A 83 10.14 9.60 19.87
C GLN A 83 9.69 8.33 19.15
N TRP A 84 9.88 8.24 17.83
CA TRP A 84 9.49 7.06 17.05
C TRP A 84 10.31 5.80 17.40
N ILE A 85 11.54 5.96 17.88
CA ILE A 85 12.32 4.87 18.48
C ILE A 85 11.70 4.44 19.82
N ALA A 86 11.33 5.40 20.68
CA ALA A 86 10.72 5.13 21.98
C ALA A 86 9.35 4.43 21.84
N ASP A 87 8.55 4.84 20.86
CA ASP A 87 7.26 4.22 20.50
C ASP A 87 7.42 2.86 19.80
N GLY A 88 8.66 2.46 19.55
CA GLY A 88 8.97 1.16 18.97
C GLY A 88 8.74 1.05 17.46
N LEU A 89 8.57 2.17 16.75
CA LEU A 89 8.35 2.23 15.30
C LEU A 89 9.66 2.09 14.50
N ILE A 90 10.80 2.52 15.08
CA ILE A 90 12.13 2.48 14.47
C ILE A 90 13.09 1.64 15.32
N PHE A 91 13.94 0.83 14.69
CA PHE A 91 15.06 0.20 15.38
C PHE A 91 16.17 1.23 15.66
N SER A 92 16.54 1.41 16.93
CA SER A 92 17.54 2.40 17.34
C SER A 92 18.92 2.19 16.71
N SER A 93 19.35 0.94 16.53
CA SER A 93 20.69 0.58 16.04
C SER A 93 20.84 0.73 14.52
N THR A 94 19.80 0.41 13.76
CA THR A 94 19.85 0.34 12.29
C THR A 94 19.09 1.46 11.61
N LYS A 95 18.27 2.21 12.35
CA LYS A 95 17.43 3.31 11.82
C LYS A 95 16.54 2.86 10.67
N ILE A 96 15.95 1.68 10.82
CA ILE A 96 14.98 1.11 9.88
C ILE A 96 13.62 1.04 10.56
N PHE A 97 12.55 1.13 9.77
CA PHE A 97 11.21 0.90 10.28
C PHE A 97 11.03 -0.56 10.72
N LYS A 98 10.32 -0.76 11.83
CA LYS A 98 9.89 -2.07 12.28
C LYS A 98 8.69 -2.56 11.48
N ASP A 99 8.44 -3.86 11.57
CA ASP A 99 7.26 -4.50 10.97
C ASP A 99 6.01 -4.26 11.83
N VAL A 100 5.57 -2.99 11.87
CA VAL A 100 4.41 -2.50 12.61
C VAL A 100 3.57 -1.57 11.72
N GLU A 101 2.46 -1.06 12.24
CA GLU A 101 1.53 -0.15 11.55
C GLU A 101 2.13 1.24 11.36
N ILE A 102 3.14 1.34 10.49
CA ILE A 102 3.83 2.60 10.19
C ILE A 102 2.96 3.56 9.39
N LEU A 103 2.12 3.03 8.48
CA LEU A 103 1.34 3.84 7.55
C LEU A 103 0.29 4.70 8.26
N ASP A 104 -0.41 4.13 9.25
CA ASP A 104 -1.36 4.86 10.11
C ASP A 104 -0.65 6.02 10.84
N LYS A 105 0.55 5.78 11.39
CA LYS A 105 1.35 6.82 12.06
C LYS A 105 1.87 7.91 11.14
N LEU A 106 2.26 7.56 9.92
CA LEU A 106 2.63 8.54 8.90
C LEU A 106 1.44 9.41 8.52
N PHE A 107 0.27 8.80 8.38
CA PHE A 107 -0.95 9.52 8.03
C PHE A 107 -1.43 10.42 9.17
N GLU A 108 -1.36 9.99 10.42
CA GLU A 108 -1.61 10.83 11.61
C GLU A 108 -0.70 12.07 11.63
N GLU A 109 0.61 11.91 11.39
CA GLU A 109 1.54 13.05 11.31
C GLU A 109 1.25 13.97 10.14
N PHE A 110 0.88 13.43 8.97
CA PHE A 110 0.47 14.23 7.83
C PHE A 110 -0.79 15.04 8.11
N GLN A 111 -1.80 14.45 8.75
CA GLN A 111 -3.02 15.16 9.16
C GLN A 111 -2.72 16.30 10.14
N LYS A 112 -1.78 16.09 11.06
CA LYS A 112 -1.38 17.09 12.06
C LYS A 112 -0.63 18.27 11.43
N GLN A 113 0.28 18.00 10.50
CA GLN A 113 1.14 19.03 9.90
C GLN A 113 0.50 19.70 8.68
N HIS A 114 -0.32 18.97 7.92
CA HIS A 114 -0.98 19.42 6.68
C HIS A 114 -2.48 19.07 6.66
N PRO A 115 -3.29 19.58 7.60
CA PRO A 115 -4.69 19.16 7.79
C PRO A 115 -5.60 19.43 6.59
N SER A 116 -5.30 20.46 5.79
CA SER A 116 -6.06 20.76 4.57
C SER A 116 -5.75 19.76 3.46
N ALA A 117 -4.46 19.48 3.21
CA ALA A 117 -4.03 18.54 2.18
C ALA A 117 -4.49 17.11 2.50
N ALA A 118 -4.47 16.71 3.77
CA ALA A 118 -4.92 15.38 4.19
C ALA A 118 -6.43 15.11 3.99
N LYS A 119 -7.22 16.16 3.74
CA LYS A 119 -8.66 16.07 3.42
C LYS A 119 -8.93 15.99 1.92
N ASN A 120 -7.93 16.23 1.07
CA ASN A 120 -8.10 16.12 -0.37
C ASN A 120 -8.49 14.68 -0.74
N SER A 121 -9.37 14.56 -1.73
CA SER A 121 -9.71 13.28 -2.36
C SER A 121 -8.54 12.83 -3.23
N GLY A 122 -8.06 11.60 -3.04
CA GLY A 122 -6.93 11.07 -3.79
C GLY A 122 -6.07 10.13 -2.94
N LEU A 123 -4.93 9.74 -3.48
CA LEU A 123 -3.95 8.91 -2.78
C LEU A 123 -2.81 9.76 -2.19
N ILE A 124 -2.24 9.30 -1.10
CA ILE A 124 -1.09 9.90 -0.41
C ILE A 124 0.08 8.93 -0.53
N SER A 125 1.14 9.38 -1.18
CA SER A 125 2.36 8.59 -1.41
C SER A 125 3.46 9.07 -0.49
N PHE A 126 3.69 8.38 0.62
CA PHE A 126 4.81 8.64 1.50
C PHE A 126 6.12 8.17 0.87
N LEU A 127 7.12 9.05 0.84
CA LEU A 127 8.46 8.80 0.32
C LEU A 127 9.43 8.74 1.49
N SER A 128 9.92 7.55 1.81
CA SER A 128 10.72 7.33 3.01
C SER A 128 12.23 7.30 2.72
N PRO A 129 13.05 8.09 3.45
CA PRO A 129 14.50 8.00 3.39
C PRO A 129 15.01 6.77 4.17
N LEU A 130 14.18 6.17 5.02
CA LEU A 130 14.48 4.94 5.74
C LEU A 130 14.02 3.71 4.97
N ARG A 131 14.70 2.59 5.20
CA ARG A 131 14.29 1.27 4.69
C ARG A 131 13.37 0.55 5.69
N ARG A 132 12.67 -0.48 5.20
CA ARG A 132 12.02 -1.51 6.02
C ARG A 132 12.56 -2.88 5.61
N ASP A 133 12.88 -3.70 6.60
CA ASP A 133 13.36 -5.05 6.30
C ASP A 133 12.22 -5.89 5.71
N GLY A 134 12.46 -6.48 4.53
CA GLY A 134 11.50 -7.35 3.86
C GLY A 134 10.46 -6.65 2.98
N ALA A 135 10.43 -5.31 2.95
CA ALA A 135 9.46 -4.55 2.18
C ALA A 135 10.10 -3.38 1.41
N GLY A 136 9.77 -3.25 0.13
CA GLY A 136 10.13 -2.09 -0.70
C GLY A 136 9.08 -0.97 -0.66
N GLY A 137 7.83 -1.33 -0.37
CA GLY A 137 6.71 -0.43 -0.13
C GLY A 137 5.68 -1.10 0.78
N GLN A 138 4.65 -0.35 1.14
CA GLN A 138 3.48 -0.84 1.85
C GLN A 138 2.28 0.05 1.49
N GLY A 139 1.22 -0.53 0.92
CA GLY A 139 -0.10 0.06 0.82
C GLY A 139 -1.09 -0.54 1.82
N ASP A 140 -2.04 0.27 2.26
CA ASP A 140 -3.21 -0.25 2.96
C ASP A 140 -4.07 -1.05 2.00
N LEU A 141 -4.67 -2.11 2.53
CA LEU A 141 -5.46 -3.01 1.71
C LEU A 141 -6.64 -3.50 2.55
N TYR A 142 -7.81 -3.62 1.90
CA TYR A 142 -9.11 -3.95 2.50
C TYR A 142 -9.83 -2.83 3.26
N ASP A 143 -9.23 -1.66 3.48
CA ASP A 143 -10.01 -0.50 3.91
C ASP A 143 -10.63 0.18 2.68
N ILE A 144 -11.94 0.39 2.69
CA ILE A 144 -12.67 1.09 1.62
C ILE A 144 -12.23 2.57 1.55
N ASP A 145 -11.72 3.10 2.66
CA ASP A 145 -11.18 4.45 2.78
C ASP A 145 -9.64 4.46 2.70
N ALA A 146 -9.01 3.33 2.34
CA ALA A 146 -7.57 3.26 2.13
C ALA A 146 -7.16 4.31 1.10
N LYS A 147 -6.28 5.22 1.52
CA LYS A 147 -5.84 6.33 0.68
C LYS A 147 -4.35 6.58 0.74
N SER A 148 -3.59 5.73 1.42
CA SER A 148 -2.16 5.94 1.63
C SER A 148 -1.34 4.71 1.29
N PHE A 149 -0.12 4.97 0.85
CA PHE A 149 0.94 3.97 0.77
C PHE A 149 2.29 4.65 1.01
N VAL A 150 3.30 3.85 1.34
CA VAL A 150 4.68 4.30 1.51
C VAL A 150 5.60 3.52 0.58
N ILE A 151 6.56 4.23 -0.03
CA ILE A 151 7.69 3.63 -0.74
C ILE A 151 8.94 3.88 0.11
N TYR A 152 9.63 2.80 0.46
CA TYR A 152 10.84 2.85 1.27
C TYR A 152 12.07 3.11 0.40
N ASN A 153 13.13 3.60 1.03
CA ASN A 153 14.37 4.03 0.37
C ASN A 153 14.88 3.02 -0.69
N THR A 154 14.78 1.73 -0.40
CA THR A 154 15.25 0.66 -1.30
C THR A 154 14.56 0.63 -2.67
N ASN A 155 13.36 1.19 -2.78
CA ASN A 155 12.52 1.12 -3.98
C ASN A 155 12.05 2.49 -4.47
N LEU A 156 12.54 3.60 -3.93
CA LEU A 156 12.14 4.95 -4.39
C LEU A 156 12.42 5.18 -5.90
N SER A 157 13.42 4.50 -6.47
CA SER A 157 13.73 4.54 -7.90
C SER A 157 12.87 3.60 -8.77
N SER A 158 12.07 2.72 -8.15
CA SER A 158 11.32 1.65 -8.80
C SER A 158 9.87 2.10 -9.06
N LYS A 159 9.63 2.63 -10.26
CA LYS A 159 8.29 3.09 -10.70
C LYS A 159 7.22 1.99 -10.65
N ASP A 160 7.62 0.75 -10.87
CA ASP A 160 6.78 -0.44 -10.72
C ASP A 160 6.39 -0.72 -9.26
N SER A 161 7.21 -0.34 -8.27
CA SER A 161 6.82 -0.42 -6.86
C SER A 161 5.67 0.55 -6.54
N PHE A 162 5.68 1.76 -7.11
CA PHE A 162 4.55 2.68 -6.97
C PHE A 162 3.28 2.09 -7.56
N ALA A 163 3.35 1.55 -8.78
CA ALA A 163 2.21 0.88 -9.40
C ALA A 163 1.70 -0.31 -8.57
N HIS A 164 2.60 -1.10 -7.99
CA HIS A 164 2.25 -2.22 -7.10
C HIS A 164 1.49 -1.76 -5.85
N GLU A 165 1.99 -0.75 -5.14
CA GLU A 165 1.34 -0.24 -3.94
C GLU A 165 0.03 0.47 -4.25
N ILE A 166 -0.06 1.24 -5.35
CA ILE A 166 -1.34 1.79 -5.83
C ILE A 166 -2.33 0.66 -6.08
N GLY A 167 -1.88 -0.44 -6.71
CA GLY A 167 -2.69 -1.64 -6.87
C GLY A 167 -3.26 -2.14 -5.53
N HIS A 168 -2.43 -2.24 -4.49
CA HIS A 168 -2.89 -2.63 -3.16
C HIS A 168 -3.93 -1.69 -2.57
N VAL A 169 -3.71 -0.38 -2.67
CA VAL A 169 -4.66 0.64 -2.17
C VAL A 169 -5.99 0.58 -2.93
N LEU A 170 -5.96 0.26 -4.22
CA LEU A 170 -7.15 -0.02 -5.03
C LEU A 170 -7.77 -1.41 -4.74
N GLY A 171 -7.27 -2.14 -3.75
CA GLY A 171 -7.80 -3.44 -3.33
C GLY A 171 -7.25 -4.64 -4.07
N LEU A 172 -6.24 -4.46 -4.94
CA LEU A 172 -5.64 -5.55 -5.70
C LEU A 172 -4.76 -6.44 -4.81
N LYS A 173 -4.80 -7.72 -5.15
CA LYS A 173 -4.06 -8.77 -4.47
C LYS A 173 -2.95 -9.33 -5.33
N HIS A 174 -1.93 -9.86 -4.64
CA HIS A 174 -0.86 -10.61 -5.30
C HIS A 174 -1.43 -11.73 -6.15
N SER A 175 -0.85 -11.90 -7.35
CA SER A 175 -1.24 -12.95 -8.31
C SER A 175 -0.92 -14.36 -7.79
N PHE A 176 -0.03 -14.45 -6.80
CA PHE A 176 0.34 -15.66 -6.08
C PHE A 176 -0.14 -15.57 -4.63
N HIS A 177 -0.60 -16.69 -4.04
CA HIS A 177 -0.97 -16.78 -2.63
C HIS A 177 -0.64 -18.18 -2.09
N LYS A 178 -0.06 -18.25 -0.88
CA LYS A 178 0.09 -19.50 -0.13
C LYS A 178 -0.92 -19.49 1.02
N TYR A 179 -2.08 -20.11 0.81
CA TYR A 179 -3.09 -20.24 1.87
C TYR A 179 -2.76 -21.40 2.81
N SER A 180 -2.75 -21.13 4.11
CA SER A 180 -2.73 -22.16 5.14
C SER A 180 -4.15 -22.51 5.52
N GLN A 181 -4.52 -23.80 5.42
CA GLN A 181 -5.85 -24.26 5.82
C GLN A 181 -6.14 -23.95 7.30
N THR A 182 -5.13 -24.03 8.16
CA THR A 182 -5.23 -23.65 9.57
C THR A 182 -5.61 -22.18 9.72
N ARG A 183 -4.94 -21.28 8.98
CA ARG A 183 -5.23 -19.84 9.02
C ARG A 183 -6.63 -19.53 8.47
N LEU A 184 -7.04 -20.19 7.39
CA LEU A 184 -8.40 -20.07 6.86
C LEU A 184 -9.47 -20.52 7.88
N ASN A 185 -9.23 -21.61 8.60
CA ASN A 185 -10.14 -22.08 9.64
C ASN A 185 -10.22 -21.08 10.81
N GLN A 186 -9.07 -20.52 11.22
CA GLN A 186 -9.01 -19.48 12.26
C GLN A 186 -9.79 -18.23 11.84
N TYR A 187 -9.61 -17.74 10.62
CA TYR A 187 -10.36 -16.59 10.10
C TYR A 187 -11.87 -16.86 10.03
N ASN A 188 -12.29 -18.04 9.57
CA ASN A 188 -13.71 -18.40 9.56
C ASN A 188 -14.31 -18.41 10.98
N LEU A 189 -13.58 -18.95 11.96
CA LEU A 189 -14.01 -18.96 13.36
C LEU A 189 -14.08 -17.55 13.93
N PHE A 190 -13.07 -16.72 13.69
CA PHE A 190 -13.00 -15.34 14.15
C PHE A 190 -14.17 -14.51 13.59
N VAL A 191 -14.38 -14.52 12.28
CA VAL A 191 -15.49 -13.82 11.62
C VAL A 191 -16.83 -14.25 12.23
N LYS A 192 -17.05 -15.56 12.37
CA LYS A 192 -18.28 -16.09 12.98
C LYS A 192 -18.47 -15.63 14.43
N GLN A 193 -17.39 -15.56 15.22
CA GLN A 193 -17.46 -15.10 16.61
C GLN A 193 -17.82 -13.62 16.69
N VAL A 194 -17.19 -12.77 15.87
CA VAL A 194 -17.50 -11.34 15.80
C VAL A 194 -18.93 -11.11 15.33
N ASP A 195 -19.36 -11.79 14.25
CA ASP A 195 -20.73 -11.71 13.74
C ASP A 195 -21.76 -12.09 14.82
N ASN A 196 -21.55 -13.21 15.51
CA ASN A 196 -22.42 -13.64 16.58
C ASN A 196 -22.49 -12.63 17.73
N ARG A 197 -21.36 -12.02 18.09
CA ARG A 197 -21.28 -11.04 19.17
C ARG A 197 -22.03 -9.75 18.82
N ILE A 198 -21.81 -9.22 17.62
CA ILE A 198 -22.45 -8.00 17.13
C ILE A 198 -23.97 -8.24 16.95
N ASN A 199 -24.37 -9.35 16.33
CA ASN A 199 -25.77 -9.71 16.19
C ASN A 199 -26.47 -9.87 17.54
N TYR A 200 -25.81 -10.51 18.53
CA TYR A 200 -26.34 -10.58 19.89
C TYR A 200 -26.59 -9.18 20.49
N MET A 201 -25.68 -8.22 20.28
CA MET A 201 -25.86 -6.85 20.77
C MET A 201 -27.04 -6.15 20.09
N PHE A 202 -27.22 -6.34 18.78
CA PHE A 202 -28.39 -5.82 18.06
C PHE A 202 -29.70 -6.46 18.56
N ASP A 203 -29.74 -7.78 18.70
CA ASP A 203 -30.93 -8.53 19.14
C ASP A 203 -31.37 -8.12 20.56
N ASN A 204 -30.41 -7.78 21.42
CA ASN A 204 -30.65 -7.34 22.80
C ASN A 204 -30.74 -5.81 22.94
N LYS A 205 -30.76 -5.06 21.83
CA LYS A 205 -30.93 -3.60 21.78
C LYS A 205 -29.90 -2.84 22.64
N TYR A 206 -28.65 -3.26 22.58
CA TYR A 206 -27.56 -2.51 23.18
C TYR A 206 -27.47 -1.10 22.58
N PRO A 207 -27.01 -0.10 23.35
CA PRO A 207 -26.79 1.25 22.84
C PRO A 207 -25.82 1.27 21.65
N GLU A 208 -26.11 2.11 20.65
CA GLU A 208 -25.30 2.22 19.43
C GLU A 208 -23.84 2.61 19.71
N ASN A 209 -23.60 3.45 20.71
CA ASN A 209 -22.25 3.83 21.13
C ASN A 209 -21.44 2.65 21.68
N GLU A 210 -22.07 1.71 22.38
CA GLU A 210 -21.38 0.50 22.88
C GLU A 210 -21.03 -0.45 21.73
N ILE A 211 -21.96 -0.63 20.78
CA ILE A 211 -21.71 -1.43 19.57
C ILE A 211 -20.58 -0.80 18.76
N THR A 212 -20.60 0.52 18.59
CA THR A 212 -19.57 1.27 17.87
C THR A 212 -18.21 1.12 18.53
N GLU A 213 -18.14 1.24 19.85
CA GLU A 213 -16.88 1.10 20.58
C GLU A 213 -16.31 -0.32 20.44
N LEU A 214 -17.15 -1.35 20.60
CA LEU A 214 -16.71 -2.73 20.38
C LEU A 214 -16.26 -2.97 18.92
N TRP A 215 -16.99 -2.40 17.96
CA TRP A 215 -16.66 -2.56 16.54
C TRP A 215 -15.31 -1.94 16.20
N LYS A 216 -14.91 -0.83 16.83
CA LYS A 216 -13.58 -0.22 16.62
C LYS A 216 -12.46 -1.22 16.89
N ASP A 217 -12.59 -2.04 17.94
CA ASP A 217 -11.57 -3.04 18.30
C ASP A 217 -11.47 -4.17 17.28
N TYR A 218 -12.57 -4.50 16.58
CA TYR A 218 -12.60 -5.59 15.60
C TYR A 218 -12.45 -5.13 14.16
N LYS A 219 -12.71 -3.86 13.83
CA LYS A 219 -12.91 -3.37 12.45
C LYS A 219 -11.78 -3.83 11.53
N LYS A 220 -10.52 -3.63 11.94
CA LYS A 220 -9.34 -3.93 11.13
C LYS A 220 -9.16 -5.44 10.92
N ASP A 221 -9.02 -6.20 12.01
CA ASP A 221 -8.85 -7.65 11.96
C ASP A 221 -9.99 -8.35 11.23
N TYR A 222 -11.23 -7.85 11.39
CA TYR A 222 -12.41 -8.38 10.72
C TYR A 222 -12.37 -8.10 9.21
N ALA A 223 -12.01 -6.89 8.80
CA ALA A 223 -11.82 -6.55 7.39
C ALA A 223 -10.73 -7.44 6.75
N ASP A 224 -9.60 -7.64 7.43
CA ASP A 224 -8.51 -8.51 6.97
C ASP A 224 -8.94 -9.97 6.83
N ALA A 225 -9.64 -10.50 7.84
CA ALA A 225 -10.12 -11.88 7.84
C ALA A 225 -11.17 -12.09 6.74
N ARG A 226 -12.18 -11.22 6.65
CA ARG A 226 -13.22 -11.29 5.60
C ARG A 226 -12.63 -11.12 4.22
N GLY A 227 -11.73 -10.16 4.04
CA GLY A 227 -11.02 -9.93 2.78
C GLY A 227 -10.26 -11.17 2.34
N SER A 228 -9.49 -11.77 3.25
CA SER A 228 -8.73 -13.01 2.99
C SER A 228 -9.64 -14.17 2.60
N LEU A 229 -10.75 -14.37 3.32
CA LEU A 229 -11.72 -15.42 3.03
C LEU A 229 -12.47 -15.19 1.71
N LYS A 230 -12.86 -13.94 1.41
CA LYS A 230 -13.49 -13.58 0.12
C LYS A 230 -12.55 -13.95 -1.02
N THR A 231 -11.30 -13.50 -0.96
CA THR A 231 -10.28 -13.79 -1.98
C THR A 231 -10.06 -15.30 -2.14
N TYR A 232 -9.90 -16.03 -1.03
CA TYR A 232 -9.73 -17.48 -1.11
C TYR A 232 -10.92 -18.18 -1.74
N TYR A 233 -12.13 -18.01 -1.19
CA TYR A 233 -13.29 -18.78 -1.62
C TYR A 233 -13.78 -18.44 -3.02
N HIS A 234 -13.63 -17.20 -3.47
CA HIS A 234 -14.11 -16.77 -4.78
C HIS A 234 -13.08 -16.98 -5.90
N TYR A 235 -11.78 -16.92 -5.58
CA TYR A 235 -10.74 -16.88 -6.63
C TYR A 235 -9.77 -18.03 -6.54
N PHE A 236 -9.26 -18.38 -5.35
CA PHE A 236 -8.16 -19.35 -5.26
C PHE A 236 -8.59 -20.77 -4.89
N LYS A 237 -9.76 -20.97 -4.28
CA LYS A 237 -10.24 -22.31 -3.92
C LYS A 237 -10.41 -23.21 -5.15
N THR A 238 -10.74 -22.63 -6.29
CA THR A 238 -11.10 -23.35 -7.52
C THR A 238 -10.16 -23.07 -8.69
N LYS A 239 -9.14 -22.23 -8.53
CA LYS A 239 -8.20 -21.87 -9.59
C LYS A 239 -6.77 -22.23 -9.21
N ASP A 240 -5.99 -22.62 -10.22
CA ASP A 240 -4.54 -22.76 -10.06
C ASP A 240 -3.95 -21.39 -9.70
N VAL A 241 -3.15 -21.39 -8.64
CA VAL A 241 -2.45 -20.20 -8.17
C VAL A 241 -1.16 -20.07 -8.98
N PHE A 242 -0.85 -18.86 -9.43
CA PHE A 242 0.44 -18.62 -10.08
C PHE A 242 1.57 -18.80 -9.07
N LYS A 243 2.71 -19.32 -9.56
CA LYS A 243 3.92 -19.35 -8.75
C LYS A 243 4.44 -17.91 -8.61
N GLN A 244 4.86 -17.55 -7.40
CA GLN A 244 5.50 -16.25 -7.16
C GLN A 244 6.65 -16.02 -8.15
N ALA A 245 6.81 -14.78 -8.59
CA ALA A 245 7.86 -14.33 -9.51
C ALA A 245 7.88 -15.07 -10.86
N THR A 246 6.71 -15.42 -11.40
CA THR A 246 6.60 -16.09 -12.73
C THR A 246 5.72 -15.34 -13.72
N THR A 247 5.13 -14.22 -13.31
CA THR A 247 4.10 -13.56 -14.11
C THR A 247 4.48 -12.14 -14.50
N GLU A 248 3.93 -11.68 -15.62
CA GLU A 248 3.99 -10.27 -16.04
C GLU A 248 3.06 -9.36 -15.22
N ASN A 249 2.36 -9.90 -14.24
CA ASN A 249 1.41 -9.13 -13.43
C ASN A 249 2.14 -8.16 -12.50
N MET A 250 1.64 -6.93 -12.41
CA MET A 250 2.19 -5.88 -11.53
C MET A 250 2.15 -6.29 -10.05
N MET A 251 1.16 -7.09 -9.66
CA MET A 251 1.00 -7.63 -8.30
C MET A 251 1.86 -8.88 -8.04
N ASP A 252 2.79 -9.22 -8.93
CA ASP A 252 3.79 -10.26 -8.68
C ASP A 252 5.11 -9.65 -8.17
N TYR A 253 5.96 -10.49 -7.59
CA TYR A 253 7.27 -10.07 -7.10
C TYR A 253 8.32 -10.17 -8.20
N SER A 254 9.37 -9.35 -8.06
CA SER A 254 10.57 -9.44 -8.90
C SER A 254 11.37 -10.71 -8.62
N ASN A 255 11.29 -11.24 -7.40
CA ASN A 255 11.99 -12.46 -6.98
C ASN A 255 11.17 -13.27 -5.96
N GLU A 256 11.35 -14.59 -5.97
CA GLU A 256 11.03 -15.48 -4.85
C GLU A 256 12.30 -15.69 -4.01
N LYS A 257 12.17 -15.61 -2.69
CA LYS A 257 13.26 -15.82 -1.73
C LYS A 257 12.92 -16.93 -0.74
N ASP A 258 13.92 -17.67 -0.30
CA ASP A 258 13.79 -18.65 0.78
C ASP A 258 13.75 -18.00 2.17
N ALA A 259 13.64 -18.82 3.23
CA ALA A 259 13.63 -18.35 4.61
C ALA A 259 14.95 -17.67 5.04
N GLN A 260 16.05 -17.94 4.33
CA GLN A 260 17.37 -17.34 4.54
C GLN A 260 17.59 -16.10 3.66
N LYS A 261 16.55 -15.63 2.96
CA LYS A 261 16.55 -14.49 2.04
C LYS A 261 17.39 -14.67 0.77
N ASN A 262 17.79 -15.90 0.42
CA ASN A 262 18.44 -16.18 -0.86
C ASN A 262 17.41 -16.16 -1.99
N ILE A 263 17.79 -15.62 -3.14
CA ILE A 263 16.93 -15.64 -4.34
C ILE A 263 16.89 -17.07 -4.86
N ILE A 264 15.69 -17.65 -4.89
CA ILE A 264 15.45 -18.98 -5.48
C ILE A 264 14.79 -18.88 -6.85
N GLN A 265 14.21 -17.73 -7.19
CA GLN A 265 13.67 -17.46 -8.51
C GLN A 265 13.67 -15.96 -8.80
N THR A 266 14.07 -15.58 -10.02
CA THR A 266 13.90 -14.21 -10.54
C THR A 266 12.78 -14.19 -11.56
N ASN A 267 11.95 -13.15 -11.49
CA ASN A 267 10.90 -12.93 -12.46
C ASN A 267 11.51 -12.33 -13.73
N ASN A 268 11.49 -13.09 -14.81
CA ASN A 268 11.99 -12.65 -16.11
C ASN A 268 10.94 -11.87 -16.93
N ASN A 269 9.73 -11.70 -16.39
CA ASN A 269 8.69 -10.89 -17.02
C ASN A 269 8.76 -9.46 -16.50
N SER A 270 8.51 -8.49 -17.39
CA SER A 270 8.70 -7.06 -17.11
C SER A 270 7.67 -6.41 -16.18
N ARG A 271 6.85 -7.19 -15.45
CA ARG A 271 5.75 -6.73 -14.56
C ARG A 271 5.03 -5.50 -15.10
N ILE A 272 4.31 -5.69 -16.21
CA ILE A 272 3.74 -4.61 -16.98
C ILE A 272 2.22 -4.54 -16.90
N SER A 273 1.51 -5.56 -16.41
CA SER A 273 0.06 -5.64 -16.57
C SER A 273 -0.72 -5.86 -15.28
N PHE A 274 -1.95 -5.31 -15.22
CA PHE A 274 -2.96 -5.73 -14.26
C PHE A 274 -3.95 -6.65 -14.97
N TRP A 275 -4.25 -7.80 -14.38
CA TRP A 275 -5.04 -8.84 -15.06
C TRP A 275 -6.54 -8.65 -14.85
N LYS A 276 -7.36 -9.12 -15.80
CA LYS A 276 -8.84 -8.98 -15.74
C LYS A 276 -9.47 -9.49 -14.44
N TYR A 277 -9.04 -10.64 -13.93
CA TYR A 277 -9.62 -11.21 -12.70
C TYR A 277 -9.30 -10.39 -11.44
N GLN A 278 -8.28 -9.53 -11.45
CA GLN A 278 -7.99 -8.59 -10.37
C GLN A 278 -9.05 -7.48 -10.33
N TRP A 279 -9.52 -7.02 -11.50
CA TRP A 279 -10.62 -6.08 -11.62
C TRP A 279 -11.96 -6.69 -11.20
N ASP A 280 -12.18 -7.97 -11.49
CA ASP A 280 -13.37 -8.68 -11.01
C ASP A 280 -13.38 -8.90 -9.48
N ILE A 281 -12.24 -8.73 -8.77
CA ILE A 281 -12.17 -8.74 -7.29
C ILE A 281 -12.64 -7.39 -6.70
N MET A 282 -12.51 -6.31 -7.48
CA MET A 282 -12.84 -4.94 -7.08
C MET A 282 -14.33 -4.58 -7.24
N GLN A 283 -15.08 -5.33 -8.07
CA GLN A 283 -16.55 -5.20 -8.18
C GLN A 283 -17.27 -5.95 -7.05
#